data_AF-A0A9Y4U3Y5-F1
#
_entry.id   AF-A0A9Y4U3Y5-F1
#
_cell.length_a   1.000
_cell.length_b   1.000
_cell.length_c   1.000
_cell.angle_alpha   90.00
_cell.angle_beta   90.00
_cell.angle_gamma   90.00
#
_symmetry.space_group_name_H-M   'P 1'
#
loop_
_entity.id
_entity.type
_entity.pdbx_description
1 polymer ?
#
loop_
_entity_poly.entity_id
_entity_poly.type
_entity_poly.pdbx_seq_one_letter_code
_entity_poly.pdbx_strand_id
1 'polypeptide(L)'
;MEHQPTSFSPSVPLSSSSPKPGQSNFRRISRTEDSSPFPIPGLAADILHMRVKEGSKIRNLLRFATARMQGEGRDSKGASLRQVVFSGSGRGVTKTITCVEILKRKMGGLHQVSKLYYKTVNEVWESPQQGAPGITMERTVPAICILLSKDPLDPQEPGYQPPQTLSPSAEDTERRRGLLRTAQSPSSQQTAKRLCLDDYSVCPP
;
A
#
# COMPACT_ATOMS: atom_id res chain seq x y z
N MET A 1 -35.43 -18.47 -65.98
CA MET A 1 -36.38 -18.39 -64.84
C MET A 1 -35.76 -19.11 -63.67
N GLU A 2 -35.50 -18.56 -62.50
CA GLU A 2 -35.47 -17.23 -61.89
C GLU A 2 -34.86 -17.52 -60.50
N HIS A 3 -34.06 -16.60 -59.96
CA HIS A 3 -33.26 -16.79 -58.74
C HIS A 3 -34.10 -16.65 -57.46
N GLN A 4 -33.81 -17.46 -56.42
CA GLN A 4 -33.61 -16.97 -55.03
C GLN A 4 -33.30 -18.11 -54.03
N PRO A 5 -32.18 -18.04 -53.30
CA PRO A 5 -32.13 -18.45 -51.91
C PRO A 5 -32.22 -17.21 -51.01
N THR A 6 -33.25 -17.18 -50.15
CA THR A 6 -33.46 -16.13 -49.16
C THR A 6 -32.32 -16.08 -48.15
N SER A 7 -31.49 -15.04 -48.22
CA SER A 7 -30.51 -14.70 -47.19
C SER A 7 -31.22 -14.06 -45.99
N PHE A 8 -31.45 -14.81 -44.93
CA PHE A 8 -31.80 -14.23 -43.63
C PHE A 8 -30.51 -13.97 -42.85
N SER A 9 -29.99 -12.74 -42.99
CA SER A 9 -28.99 -12.19 -42.10
C SER A 9 -29.70 -11.61 -40.86
N PRO A 10 -29.50 -12.11 -39.64
CA PRO A 10 -29.84 -11.33 -38.47
C PRO A 10 -28.75 -10.28 -38.29
N SER A 11 -29.04 -9.06 -38.76
CA SER A 11 -28.26 -7.88 -38.40
C SER A 11 -28.39 -7.66 -36.88
N VAL A 12 -27.44 -8.18 -36.13
CA VAL A 12 -27.22 -7.82 -34.73
C VAL A 12 -26.81 -6.34 -34.72
N PRO A 13 -27.56 -5.43 -34.09
CA PRO A 13 -27.05 -4.09 -33.85
C PRO A 13 -25.94 -4.24 -32.80
N LEU A 14 -24.70 -4.16 -33.24
CA LEU A 14 -23.55 -3.93 -32.36
C LEU A 14 -23.69 -2.50 -31.81
N SER A 15 -24.53 -2.31 -30.80
CA SER A 15 -24.57 -1.08 -30.02
C SER A 15 -23.39 -1.07 -29.06
N SER A 16 -22.17 -0.92 -29.60
CA SER A 16 -21.00 -0.57 -28.82
C SER A 16 -21.04 0.93 -28.49
N SER A 17 -22.02 1.36 -27.70
CA SER A 17 -21.98 2.66 -27.07
C SER A 17 -21.41 2.50 -25.68
N SER A 18 -20.08 2.52 -25.56
CA SER A 18 -19.44 2.80 -24.29
C SER A 18 -19.99 4.14 -23.77
N PRO A 19 -20.58 4.22 -22.57
CA PRO A 19 -21.11 5.48 -22.07
C PRO A 19 -19.98 6.51 -21.96
N LYS A 20 -20.13 7.64 -22.65
CA LYS A 20 -19.25 8.80 -22.47
C LYS A 20 -19.34 9.29 -21.01
N PRO A 21 -18.24 9.74 -20.39
CA PRO A 21 -18.27 10.30 -19.05
C PRO A 21 -19.13 11.57 -19.08
N GLY A 22 -20.35 11.48 -18.53
CA GLY A 22 -21.38 12.52 -18.65
C GLY A 22 -22.78 12.09 -18.23
N GLN A 23 -23.07 10.78 -18.09
CA GLN A 23 -24.30 10.33 -17.46
C GLN A 23 -24.20 10.47 -15.93
N SER A 24 -24.51 11.67 -15.45
CA SER A 24 -24.72 11.96 -14.03
C SER A 24 -25.79 11.00 -13.49
N ASN A 25 -25.49 10.30 -12.40
CA ASN A 25 -26.39 9.57 -11.49
C ASN A 25 -26.25 8.02 -11.44
N PHE A 26 -25.33 7.38 -12.15
CA PHE A 26 -25.01 5.97 -11.86
C PHE A 26 -24.20 5.83 -10.57
N ARG A 27 -24.61 4.92 -9.67
CA ARG A 27 -23.90 4.63 -8.42
C ARG A 27 -23.11 3.34 -8.56
N ARG A 28 -21.80 3.38 -8.29
CA ARG A 28 -21.00 2.14 -8.20
C ARG A 28 -21.38 1.38 -6.93
N ILE A 29 -21.89 0.16 -7.10
CA ILE A 29 -22.36 -0.69 -6.00
C ILE A 29 -21.41 -1.85 -5.71
N SER A 30 -20.63 -2.30 -6.71
CA SER A 30 -19.66 -3.37 -6.51
C SER A 30 -18.40 -3.17 -7.37
N ARG A 31 -17.28 -3.66 -6.86
CA ARG A 31 -15.98 -3.72 -7.55
C ARG A 31 -15.33 -5.06 -7.22
N THR A 32 -15.25 -5.93 -8.22
CA THR A 32 -14.62 -7.25 -8.11
C THR A 32 -13.32 -7.24 -8.92
N GLU A 33 -12.25 -7.78 -8.35
CA GLU A 33 -10.96 -7.89 -9.02
C GLU A 33 -10.68 -9.35 -9.32
N ASP A 34 -10.27 -9.67 -10.54
CA ASP A 34 -9.97 -11.04 -10.89
C ASP A 34 -8.75 -11.55 -10.11
N SER A 35 -8.84 -12.79 -9.66
CA SER A 35 -7.75 -13.49 -8.98
C SER A 35 -6.78 -14.05 -10.01
N SER A 36 -6.18 -13.18 -10.84
CA SER A 36 -5.08 -13.61 -11.70
C SER A 36 -3.86 -14.01 -10.85
N PRO A 37 -3.11 -15.06 -11.26
CA PRO A 37 -1.85 -15.40 -10.63
C PRO A 37 -0.90 -14.20 -10.73
N PHE A 38 -0.17 -13.93 -9.64
CA PHE A 38 0.76 -12.81 -9.59
C PHE A 38 1.95 -13.08 -10.54
N PRO A 39 2.57 -12.02 -11.11
CA PRO A 39 3.58 -12.14 -12.17
C PRO A 39 4.96 -12.61 -11.70
N ILE A 40 5.12 -13.03 -10.44
CA ILE A 40 6.41 -13.49 -9.90
C ILE A 40 6.40 -15.02 -9.97
N PRO A 41 7.18 -15.64 -10.87
CA PRO A 41 7.25 -17.10 -11.00
C PRO A 41 8.00 -17.72 -9.81
N GLY A 42 7.75 -19.01 -9.55
CA GLY A 42 8.53 -19.79 -8.59
C GLY A 42 8.27 -19.48 -7.11
N LEU A 43 7.20 -18.76 -6.78
CA LEU A 43 6.83 -18.53 -5.38
C LEU A 43 6.29 -19.81 -4.73
N ALA A 44 6.71 -20.07 -3.49
CA ALA A 44 6.22 -21.18 -2.69
C ALA A 44 4.70 -21.05 -2.45
N ALA A 45 4.00 -22.19 -2.42
CA ALA A 45 2.54 -22.23 -2.26
C ALA A 45 2.05 -21.62 -0.93
N ASP A 46 2.90 -21.58 0.09
CA ASP A 46 2.63 -21.08 1.43
C ASP A 46 3.20 -19.68 1.70
N ILE A 47 3.61 -18.95 0.66
CA ILE A 47 4.16 -17.61 0.83
C ILE A 47 3.15 -16.64 1.45
N LEU A 48 3.63 -15.79 2.37
CA LEU A 48 2.80 -14.74 2.93
C LEU A 48 2.46 -13.68 1.88
N HIS A 49 1.19 -13.62 1.47
CA HIS A 49 0.69 -12.63 0.51
C HIS A 49 -0.15 -11.53 1.18
N MET A 50 0.42 -10.33 1.23
CA MET A 50 -0.19 -9.12 1.77
C MET A 50 -0.89 -8.33 0.65
N ARG A 51 -2.24 -8.42 0.61
CA ARG A 51 -3.07 -7.65 -0.33
C ARG A 51 -3.40 -6.26 0.23
N VAL A 52 -2.90 -5.23 -0.44
CA VAL A 52 -3.05 -3.83 -0.06
C VAL A 52 -4.14 -3.20 -0.92
N LYS A 53 -5.22 -2.80 -0.25
CA LYS A 53 -6.37 -2.11 -0.84
C LYS A 53 -6.45 -0.67 -0.31
N GLU A 54 -7.32 0.13 -0.92
CA GLU A 54 -7.61 1.50 -0.46
C GLU A 54 -8.04 1.55 1.02
N GLY A 55 -8.81 0.57 1.50
CA GLY A 55 -9.22 0.48 2.90
C GLY A 55 -8.15 -0.06 3.86
N SER A 56 -7.05 -0.63 3.35
CA SER A 56 -6.03 -1.28 4.20
C SER A 56 -5.38 -0.29 5.15
N LYS A 57 -5.26 -0.69 6.42
CA LYS A 57 -4.58 0.09 7.47
C LYS A 57 -3.10 -0.29 7.49
N ILE A 58 -2.24 0.63 7.06
CA ILE A 58 -0.77 0.43 6.94
C ILE A 58 -0.19 -0.17 8.22
N ARG A 59 -0.53 0.39 9.39
CA ARG A 59 -0.05 -0.09 10.69
C ARG A 59 -0.34 -1.57 10.93
N ASN A 60 -1.53 -2.04 10.56
CA ASN A 60 -1.93 -3.43 10.78
C ASN A 60 -1.15 -4.37 9.86
N LEU A 61 -1.01 -3.99 8.57
CA LEU A 61 -0.22 -4.76 7.60
C LEU A 61 1.24 -4.88 8.04
N LEU A 62 1.86 -3.76 8.42
CA LEU A 62 3.25 -3.73 8.84
C LEU A 62 3.49 -4.51 10.13
N ARG A 63 2.61 -4.37 11.13
CA ARG A 63 2.69 -5.15 12.37
C ARG A 63 2.70 -6.64 12.08
N PHE A 64 1.76 -7.09 11.25
CA PHE A 64 1.63 -8.49 10.91
C PHE A 64 2.84 -9.01 10.11
N ALA A 65 3.25 -8.30 9.06
CA ALA A 65 4.41 -8.70 8.24
C ALA A 65 5.71 -8.72 9.06
N THR A 66 5.93 -7.71 9.90
CA THR A 66 7.13 -7.63 10.75
C THR A 66 7.16 -8.81 11.73
N ALA A 67 6.08 -9.08 12.46
CA ALA A 67 6.05 -10.18 13.44
C ALA A 67 6.32 -11.55 12.80
N ARG A 68 5.76 -11.81 11.62
CA ARG A 68 5.95 -13.09 10.90
C ARG A 68 7.34 -13.23 10.30
N MET A 69 7.93 -12.15 9.80
CA MET A 69 9.29 -12.16 9.26
C MET A 69 10.37 -12.10 10.35
N GLN A 70 10.13 -11.47 11.50
CA GLN A 70 11.10 -11.42 12.61
C GLN A 70 11.13 -12.73 13.42
N GLY A 71 10.13 -13.61 13.25
CA GLY A 71 10.01 -14.86 14.00
C GLY A 71 9.32 -14.73 15.36
N GLU A 72 8.70 -13.59 15.66
CA GLU A 72 7.90 -13.38 16.86
C GLU A 72 6.57 -14.15 16.81
N GLY A 73 6.09 -14.49 15.61
CA GLY A 73 5.00 -15.43 15.40
C GLY A 73 5.52 -16.76 14.90
N ARG A 74 5.72 -17.74 15.80
CA ARG A 74 6.07 -19.12 15.41
C ARG A 74 4.90 -19.75 14.68
N ASP A 75 5.14 -20.12 13.43
CA ASP A 75 4.35 -21.07 12.65
C ASP A 75 4.30 -22.41 13.40
N SER A 76 3.36 -23.29 13.05
CA SER A 76 3.29 -24.66 13.58
C SER A 76 4.59 -25.48 13.37
N LYS A 77 5.52 -24.98 12.53
CA LYS A 77 6.86 -25.54 12.24
C LYS A 77 8.03 -24.78 12.88
N GLY A 78 7.79 -23.72 13.67
CA GLY A 78 8.82 -23.03 14.46
C GLY A 78 9.81 -22.14 13.69
N ALA A 79 9.64 -21.94 12.38
CA ALA A 79 10.57 -21.17 11.54
C ALA A 79 9.99 -19.81 11.13
N SER A 80 10.78 -18.73 11.26
CA SER A 80 10.40 -17.39 10.80
C SER A 80 10.25 -17.35 9.27
N LEU A 81 9.26 -16.60 8.75
CA LEU A 81 9.10 -16.44 7.31
C LEU A 81 10.31 -15.72 6.69
N ARG A 82 10.82 -16.28 5.59
CA ARG A 82 11.94 -15.72 4.82
C ARG A 82 11.51 -14.73 3.75
N GLN A 83 10.25 -14.83 3.32
CA GLN A 83 9.71 -14.10 2.18
C GLN A 83 8.31 -13.57 2.44
N VAL A 84 7.97 -12.45 1.81
CA VAL A 84 6.65 -11.86 1.80
C VAL A 84 6.39 -11.19 0.46
N VAL A 85 5.14 -11.26 -0.01
CA VAL A 85 4.69 -10.56 -1.21
C VAL A 85 3.69 -9.49 -0.82
N PHE A 86 3.89 -8.26 -1.32
CA PHE A 86 2.92 -7.19 -1.26
C PHE A 86 2.33 -6.94 -2.64
N SER A 87 1.00 -6.84 -2.73
CA SER A 87 0.34 -6.48 -3.98
C SER A 87 -0.69 -5.39 -3.78
N GLY A 88 -0.85 -4.52 -4.78
CA GLY A 88 -1.96 -3.58 -4.82
C GLY A 88 -2.24 -3.11 -6.24
N SER A 89 -3.46 -2.64 -6.45
CA SER A 89 -4.03 -2.23 -7.74
C SER A 89 -4.68 -0.86 -7.62
N GLY A 90 -4.68 -0.09 -8.71
CA GLY A 90 -5.28 1.25 -8.76
C GLY A 90 -4.83 2.14 -7.59
N ARG A 91 -5.80 2.62 -6.79
CA ARG A 91 -5.54 3.48 -5.61
C ARG A 91 -4.75 2.78 -4.49
N GLY A 92 -4.57 1.47 -4.54
CA GLY A 92 -3.76 0.71 -3.59
C GLY A 92 -2.25 0.75 -3.87
N VAL A 93 -1.82 1.06 -5.10
CA VAL A 93 -0.42 0.93 -5.55
C VAL A 93 0.55 1.73 -4.66
N THR A 94 0.29 3.03 -4.47
CA THR A 94 1.16 3.89 -3.64
C THR A 94 1.29 3.37 -2.21
N LYS A 95 0.19 2.85 -1.65
CA LYS A 95 0.17 2.28 -0.31
C LYS A 95 0.98 0.99 -0.23
N THR A 96 0.94 0.15 -1.27
CA THR A 96 1.78 -1.06 -1.38
C THR A 96 3.24 -0.70 -1.29
N ILE A 97 3.68 0.29 -2.08
CA ILE A 97 5.07 0.77 -2.08
C ILE A 97 5.44 1.32 -0.70
N THR A 98 4.57 2.13 -0.10
CA THR A 98 4.79 2.68 1.26
C THR A 98 4.97 1.59 2.31
N CYS A 99 4.15 0.53 2.27
CA CYS A 99 4.30 -0.62 3.17
C CYS A 99 5.67 -1.31 2.98
N VAL A 100 6.07 -1.54 1.73
CA VAL A 100 7.38 -2.15 1.40
C VAL A 100 8.54 -1.30 1.92
N GLU A 101 8.55 0.01 1.65
CA GLU A 101 9.64 0.90 2.08
C GLU A 101 9.76 0.99 3.60
N ILE A 102 8.63 1.05 4.32
CA ILE A 102 8.65 1.02 5.79
C ILE A 102 9.18 -0.34 6.30
N LEU A 103 8.78 -1.44 5.66
CA LEU A 103 9.20 -2.77 6.08
C LEU A 103 10.72 -2.99 5.86
N LYS A 104 11.26 -2.53 4.73
CA LYS A 104 12.71 -2.57 4.46
C LYS A 104 13.52 -1.82 5.53
N ARG A 105 13.07 -0.62 5.94
CA ARG A 105 13.72 0.13 7.04
C ARG A 105 13.67 -0.60 8.38
N LYS A 106 12.63 -1.39 8.64
CA LYS A 106 12.46 -2.11 9.93
C LYS A 106 13.35 -3.34 10.05
N MET A 107 13.58 -4.07 8.96
CA MET A 107 14.31 -5.34 9.00
C MET A 107 15.72 -5.26 8.44
N GLY A 108 16.01 -4.33 7.52
CA GLY A 108 17.27 -4.28 6.79
C GLY A 108 17.51 -5.54 5.94
N GLY A 109 18.53 -5.51 5.07
CA GLY A 109 19.02 -6.75 4.44
C GLY A 109 18.05 -7.47 3.48
N LEU A 110 16.97 -6.83 3.03
CA LEU A 110 15.98 -7.48 2.16
C LEU A 110 16.30 -7.29 0.68
N HIS A 111 16.38 -8.40 -0.05
CA HIS A 111 16.32 -8.43 -1.50
C HIS A 111 14.89 -8.15 -1.96
N GLN A 112 14.74 -7.45 -3.08
CA GLN A 112 13.44 -7.06 -3.61
C GLN A 112 13.34 -7.42 -5.08
N VAL A 113 12.16 -7.88 -5.53
CA VAL A 113 11.77 -7.93 -6.94
C VAL A 113 10.40 -7.26 -7.09
N SER A 114 10.31 -6.26 -7.97
CA SER A 114 9.06 -5.53 -8.26
C SER A 114 8.58 -5.79 -9.69
N LYS A 115 7.31 -6.16 -9.83
CA LYS A 115 6.66 -6.39 -11.12
C LYS A 115 5.42 -5.51 -11.26
N LEU A 116 5.37 -4.76 -12.35
CA LEU A 116 4.18 -4.03 -12.79
C LEU A 116 3.38 -4.89 -13.75
N TYR A 117 2.07 -4.82 -13.65
CA TYR A 117 1.15 -5.56 -14.50
C TYR A 117 -0.22 -4.90 -14.50
N TYR A 118 -1.10 -5.36 -15.38
CA TYR A 118 -2.49 -4.93 -15.41
C TYR A 118 -3.39 -6.02 -14.83
N LYS A 119 -4.44 -5.60 -14.14
CA LYS A 119 -5.53 -6.49 -13.72
C LYS A 119 -6.85 -6.02 -14.30
N THR A 120 -7.70 -6.98 -14.62
CA THR A 120 -9.09 -6.74 -14.97
C THR A 120 -9.93 -6.59 -13.71
N VAL A 121 -10.80 -5.57 -13.72
CA VAL A 121 -11.70 -5.23 -12.63
C VAL A 121 -13.09 -5.04 -13.19
N ASN A 122 -14.03 -5.77 -12.61
CA ASN A 122 -15.43 -5.66 -12.95
C ASN A 122 -16.13 -4.71 -11.98
N GLU A 123 -16.70 -3.63 -12.50
CA GLU A 123 -17.48 -2.67 -11.72
C GLU A 123 -18.95 -2.75 -12.10
N VAL A 124 -19.79 -2.97 -11.09
CA VAL A 124 -21.24 -2.99 -11.24
C VAL A 124 -21.79 -1.64 -10.80
N TRP A 125 -22.57 -1.03 -11.69
CA TRP A 125 -23.17 0.28 -11.54
C TRP A 125 -24.68 0.15 -11.58
N GLU A 126 -25.35 0.72 -10.58
CA GLU A 126 -26.81 0.75 -10.51
C GLU A 126 -27.36 1.99 -11.20
N SER A 127 -28.44 1.81 -11.96
CA SER A 127 -29.16 2.92 -12.56
C SER A 127 -29.95 3.69 -11.49
N PRO A 128 -30.00 5.03 -11.56
CA PRO A 128 -30.80 5.83 -10.64
C PRO A 128 -32.32 5.61 -10.81
N GLN A 129 -32.77 5.07 -11.95
CA GLN A 129 -34.18 4.80 -12.21
C GLN A 129 -34.59 3.43 -11.67
N GLN A 130 -35.62 3.42 -10.81
CA GLN A 130 -36.16 2.21 -10.21
C GLN A 130 -36.62 1.22 -11.30
N GLY A 131 -36.03 0.02 -11.30
CA GLY A 131 -36.34 -1.05 -12.26
C GLY A 131 -35.54 -1.02 -13.57
N ALA A 132 -34.68 -0.01 -13.79
CA ALA A 132 -33.78 0.01 -14.95
C ALA A 132 -32.57 -0.93 -14.73
N PRO A 133 -32.08 -1.60 -15.79
CA PRO A 133 -30.94 -2.50 -15.67
C PRO A 133 -29.67 -1.73 -15.30
N GLY A 134 -28.87 -2.33 -14.40
CA GLY A 134 -27.53 -1.83 -14.08
C GLY A 134 -26.53 -2.10 -15.21
N ILE A 135 -25.37 -1.43 -15.15
CA ILE A 135 -24.28 -1.59 -16.11
C ILE A 135 -23.12 -2.31 -15.42
N THR A 136 -22.61 -3.36 -16.05
CA THR A 136 -21.32 -3.96 -15.66
C THR A 136 -20.25 -3.48 -16.63
N MET A 137 -19.18 -2.91 -16.10
CA MET A 137 -18.07 -2.38 -16.87
C MET A 137 -16.78 -3.06 -16.45
N GLU A 138 -16.12 -3.67 -17.43
CA GLU A 138 -14.78 -4.21 -17.28
C GLU A 138 -13.75 -3.09 -17.44
N ARG A 139 -12.79 -3.00 -16.52
CA ARG A 139 -11.71 -2.02 -16.56
C ARG A 139 -10.36 -2.67 -16.32
N THR A 140 -9.41 -2.33 -17.16
CA THR A 140 -8.00 -2.63 -16.93
C THR A 140 -7.41 -1.59 -15.96
N VAL A 141 -6.85 -2.04 -14.84
CA VAL A 141 -6.21 -1.17 -13.84
C VAL A 141 -4.74 -1.53 -13.67
N PRO A 142 -3.84 -0.55 -13.46
CA PRO A 142 -2.45 -0.83 -13.15
C PRO A 142 -2.34 -1.48 -11.77
N ALA A 143 -1.42 -2.41 -11.64
CA ALA A 143 -1.13 -3.13 -10.42
C ALA A 143 0.38 -3.35 -10.25
N ILE A 144 0.78 -3.52 -8.99
CA ILE A 144 2.15 -3.82 -8.60
C ILE A 144 2.19 -5.04 -7.70
N CYS A 145 3.20 -5.88 -7.89
CA CYS A 145 3.54 -7.00 -7.03
C CYS A 145 5.00 -6.86 -6.63
N ILE A 146 5.29 -6.91 -5.32
CA ILE A 146 6.64 -6.76 -4.78
C ILE A 146 6.94 -7.94 -3.87
N LEU A 147 7.95 -8.72 -4.22
CA LEU A 147 8.54 -9.73 -3.36
C LEU A 147 9.65 -9.09 -2.52
N LEU A 148 9.67 -9.38 -1.23
CA LEU A 148 10.79 -9.13 -0.34
C LEU A 148 11.31 -10.47 0.21
N SER A 149 12.62 -10.65 0.19
CA SER A 149 13.28 -11.87 0.67
C SER A 149 14.50 -11.56 1.54
N LYS A 150 14.70 -12.34 2.59
CA LYS A 150 15.97 -12.40 3.34
C LYS A 150 17.05 -13.17 2.60
N ASP A 151 16.65 -14.03 1.68
CA ASP A 151 17.54 -14.84 0.87
C ASP A 151 17.87 -14.09 -0.43
N PRO A 152 19.08 -14.28 -0.99
CA PRO A 152 19.43 -13.72 -2.29
C PRO A 152 18.41 -14.11 -3.36
N LEU A 153 18.02 -13.13 -4.17
CA LEU A 153 17.23 -13.34 -5.39
C LEU A 153 18.14 -13.18 -6.61
N ASP A 154 17.70 -13.64 -7.77
CA ASP A 154 18.44 -13.51 -9.03
C ASP A 154 18.67 -12.02 -9.36
N PRO A 155 19.93 -11.56 -9.40
CA PRO A 155 20.24 -10.17 -9.75
C PRO A 155 19.91 -9.79 -11.20
N GLN A 156 19.73 -10.78 -12.09
CA GLN A 156 19.36 -10.56 -13.48
C GLN A 156 17.84 -10.44 -13.68
N GLU A 157 17.04 -10.75 -12.65
CA GLU A 157 15.59 -10.68 -12.75
C GLU A 157 15.12 -9.21 -12.93
N PRO A 158 14.35 -8.89 -13.96
CA PRO A 158 13.88 -7.52 -14.17
C PRO A 158 13.09 -7.00 -12.97
N GLY A 159 13.45 -5.81 -12.47
CA GLY A 159 12.85 -5.24 -11.26
C GLY A 159 13.48 -5.71 -9.95
N TYR A 160 14.57 -6.47 -10.02
CA TYR A 160 15.42 -6.74 -8.86
C TYR A 160 16.03 -5.46 -8.28
N GLN A 161 16.10 -5.40 -6.96
CA GLN A 161 16.81 -4.37 -6.21
C GLN A 161 17.57 -5.04 -5.04
N PRO A 162 18.87 -4.77 -4.88
CA PRO A 162 19.66 -5.32 -3.79
C PRO A 162 19.27 -4.72 -2.43
N PRO A 163 19.66 -5.38 -1.32
CA PRO A 163 19.44 -4.85 0.02
C PRO A 163 20.03 -3.45 0.20
N GLN A 164 19.29 -2.56 0.86
CA GLN A 164 19.79 -1.24 1.22
C GLN A 164 20.82 -1.35 2.35
N THR A 165 21.99 -0.75 2.14
CA THR A 165 22.97 -0.51 3.20
C THR A 165 22.45 0.62 4.08
N LEU A 166 21.95 0.28 5.27
CA LEU A 166 21.58 1.29 6.27
C LEU A 166 22.87 1.88 6.85
N SER A 167 23.48 2.85 6.16
CA SER A 167 24.43 3.75 6.82
C SER A 167 23.63 4.58 7.84
N PRO A 168 24.01 4.61 9.13
CA PRO A 168 23.34 5.45 10.09
C PRO A 168 23.63 6.92 9.74
N SER A 169 22.75 7.57 8.99
CA SER A 169 22.77 9.02 8.89
C SER A 169 22.46 9.57 10.28
N ALA A 170 23.35 10.41 10.81
CA ALA A 170 23.29 10.97 12.16
C ALA A 170 21.94 11.61 12.54
N GLU A 171 21.13 11.98 11.55
CA GLU A 171 19.82 12.65 11.71
C GLU A 171 18.74 11.80 12.39
N ASP A 172 18.76 10.47 12.25
CA ASP A 172 17.72 9.59 12.83
C ASP A 172 17.93 9.33 14.34
N THR A 173 19.17 9.52 14.81
CA THR A 173 19.51 9.42 16.24
C THR A 173 19.02 10.65 17.01
N GLU A 174 19.05 11.82 16.39
CA GLU A 174 18.63 13.09 17.00
C GLU A 174 17.12 13.12 17.27
N ARG A 175 16.29 12.61 16.35
CA ARG A 175 14.83 12.53 16.53
C ARG A 175 14.42 11.59 17.67
N ARG A 176 15.17 10.50 17.90
CA ARG A 176 14.94 9.59 19.05
C ARG A 176 15.42 10.18 20.37
N ARG A 177 16.50 10.98 20.38
CA ARG A 177 16.95 11.69 21.61
C ARG A 177 16.05 12.86 21.99
N GLY A 178 15.51 13.58 21.01
CA GLY A 178 14.60 14.71 21.25
C GLY A 178 13.34 14.35 22.04
N LEU A 179 12.78 13.16 21.82
CA LEU A 179 11.57 12.67 22.51
C LEU A 179 11.83 12.18 23.94
N LEU A 180 13.05 11.74 24.26
CA LEU A 180 13.42 11.32 25.62
C LEU A 180 13.77 12.51 26.52
N ARG A 181 14.14 13.65 25.94
CA ARG A 181 14.60 14.83 26.69
C ARG A 181 13.46 15.70 27.24
N THR A 182 12.24 15.56 26.73
CA THR A 182 11.05 16.27 27.24
C THR A 182 10.38 15.61 28.45
N ALA A 183 10.86 14.45 28.92
CA ALA A 183 10.26 13.72 30.05
C ALA A 183 11.03 13.88 31.39
N GLN A 184 12.11 14.66 31.43
CA GLN A 184 12.86 14.93 32.67
C GLN A 184 12.91 16.43 32.93
N SER A 185 11.79 17.01 33.39
CA SER A 185 11.80 18.29 34.10
C SER A 185 12.07 18.00 35.57
N PRO A 186 13.17 18.49 36.18
CA PRO A 186 13.37 18.36 37.62
C PRO A 186 12.43 19.34 38.33
N SER A 187 11.54 18.79 39.16
CA SER A 187 10.84 19.56 40.19
C SER A 187 11.85 19.97 41.26
N SER A 188 12.13 21.27 41.40
CA SER A 188 12.87 21.80 42.54
C SER A 188 11.98 22.80 43.28
N GLN A 189 11.41 22.34 44.38
CA GLN A 189 10.92 23.18 45.47
C GLN A 189 12.13 23.73 46.23
N GLN A 190 12.22 25.06 46.45
CA GLN A 190 12.86 25.62 47.66
C GLN A 190 12.53 27.12 47.87
N THR A 191 11.60 27.34 48.80
CA THR A 191 11.59 28.27 49.95
C THR A 191 12.39 29.59 49.96
N ALA A 192 11.62 30.69 50.05
CA ALA A 192 11.78 31.91 50.88
C ALA A 192 13.16 32.59 51.06
N LYS A 193 13.23 33.88 50.68
CA LYS A 193 13.18 35.02 51.63
C LYS A 193 12.91 36.35 50.91
N ARG A 194 12.05 37.13 51.55
CA ARG A 194 11.51 38.45 51.22
C ARG A 194 12.46 39.52 51.78
N LEU A 195 12.88 40.51 50.99
CA LEU A 195 13.35 41.82 51.46
C LEU A 195 13.05 42.84 50.35
N CYS A 196 12.30 43.88 50.73
CA CYS A 196 11.86 44.99 49.88
C CYS A 196 12.61 46.29 50.27
N LEU A 197 12.50 47.29 49.38
CA LEU A 197 12.86 48.73 49.51
C LEU A 197 14.37 49.04 49.48
N ASP A 198 14.89 50.09 48.82
CA ASP A 198 14.28 51.20 48.06
C ASP A 198 15.37 51.90 47.19
N ASP A 199 14.89 52.59 46.15
CA ASP A 199 15.35 53.86 45.56
C ASP A 199 16.86 54.21 45.43
N TYR A 200 17.33 54.40 44.18
CA TYR A 200 17.74 55.74 43.71
C TYR A 200 17.96 55.77 42.19
N SER A 201 17.32 56.74 41.54
CA SER A 201 17.61 57.17 40.16
C SER A 201 19.03 57.75 40.03
N VAL A 202 19.61 57.62 38.82
CA VAL A 202 20.23 58.70 38.02
C VAL A 202 21.27 58.10 37.04
N CYS A 203 21.04 58.35 35.75
CA CYS A 203 22.01 58.39 34.63
C CYS A 203 22.29 59.88 34.32
N PRO A 204 23.25 60.27 33.45
CA PRO A 204 24.55 59.74 33.01
C PRO A 204 25.61 60.90 33.13
N PRO A 205 26.58 61.23 32.24
CA PRO A 205 26.94 60.79 30.87
C PRO A 205 27.98 59.65 30.79
#